data_AF-X1CND0-F1
#
_entry.id   AF-X1CND0-F1
#
_cell.length_a   1.000
_cell.length_b   1.000
_cell.length_c   1.000
_cell.angle_alpha   90.00
_cell.angle_beta   90.00
_cell.angle_gamma   90.00
#
_symmetry.space_group_name_H-M   'P 1'
#
loop_
_entity.id
_entity.type
_entity.pdbx_description
1 polymer ?
#
loop_
_entity_poly.entity_id
_entity_poly.type
_entity_poly.pdbx_seq_one_letter_code
_entity_poly.pdbx_strand_id
1 'polypeptide(L)'
;MPTLRLEASLAAGTSDANILAGSKFEILPFPAVVRIFGTQTGADVGTLTMDFTMGNQIEIDGAAIPTEAAGIGPYDNQHGLGGGVSARHDRLQLKLMNADGSNAALYRVKVDIRPI
;
A
#
# COMPACT_ATOMS: atom_id res chain seq x y z
N MET A 1 -7.05 14.26 -9.84
CA MET A 1 -6.31 13.79 -8.65
C MET A 1 -5.33 12.74 -9.13
N PRO A 2 -4.02 12.88 -8.86
CA PRO A 2 -3.08 11.82 -9.15
C PRO A 2 -3.38 10.60 -8.28
N THR A 3 -3.58 9.47 -8.95
CA THR A 3 -3.79 8.16 -8.33
C THR A 3 -2.70 7.24 -8.84
N LEU A 4 -1.99 6.59 -7.94
CA LEU A 4 -1.07 5.50 -8.27
C LEU A 4 -1.82 4.18 -8.09
N ARG A 5 -1.71 3.28 -9.07
CA ARG A 5 -2.19 1.91 -8.95
C ARG A 5 -1.03 0.96 -9.19
N LEU A 6 -0.87 0.02 -8.29
CA LEU A 6 0.18 -0.99 -8.31
C LEU A 6 -0.47 -2.36 -8.18
N GLU A 7 -0.03 -3.30 -9.01
CA GLU A 7 -0.42 -4.70 -8.94
C GLU A 7 0.85 -5.53 -9.08
N ALA A 8 1.10 -6.40 -8.11
CA ALA A 8 2.28 -7.24 -8.09
C ALA A 8 2.05 -8.48 -7.20
N SER A 9 3.01 -9.40 -7.24
CA SER A 9 3.05 -10.57 -6.37
C SER A 9 4.23 -10.46 -5.40
N LEU A 10 4.00 -10.73 -4.12
CA LEU A 10 5.06 -10.84 -3.12
C LEU A 10 5.27 -12.31 -2.76
N ALA A 11 6.50 -12.81 -2.92
CA ALA A 11 6.83 -14.21 -2.63
C ALA A 11 6.64 -14.53 -1.14
N ALA A 12 6.42 -15.80 -0.83
CA ALA A 12 6.29 -16.28 0.54
C ALA A 12 7.56 -15.94 1.37
N GLY A 13 7.37 -15.53 2.62
CA GLY A 13 8.44 -15.19 3.56
C GLY A 13 9.28 -13.97 3.16
N THR A 14 8.81 -13.15 2.21
CA THR A 14 9.53 -11.96 1.74
C THR A 14 8.84 -10.67 2.15
N SER A 15 9.60 -9.58 2.10
CA SER A 15 9.08 -8.23 2.29
C SER A 15 9.59 -7.32 1.18
N ASP A 16 8.76 -6.36 0.80
CA ASP A 16 9.16 -5.24 -0.04
C ASP A 16 9.28 -4.01 0.85
N ALA A 17 10.48 -3.42 0.88
CA ALA A 17 10.79 -2.29 1.74
C ALA A 17 10.06 -1.01 1.34
N ASN A 18 9.77 -0.82 0.06
CA ASN A 18 8.96 0.29 -0.43
C ASN A 18 8.42 0.02 -1.83
N ILE A 19 7.14 -0.33 -1.94
CA ILE A 19 6.52 -0.56 -3.25
C ILE A 19 6.37 0.72 -4.08
N LEU A 20 6.56 1.89 -3.46
CA LEU A 20 6.57 3.18 -4.14
C LEU A 20 7.97 3.56 -4.66
N ALA A 21 8.99 2.74 -4.42
CA ALA A 21 10.36 3.05 -4.82
C ALA A 21 10.47 3.32 -6.33
N GLY A 22 11.06 4.46 -6.70
CA GLY A 22 11.18 4.90 -8.10
C GLY A 22 9.91 5.55 -8.68
N SER A 23 8.81 5.61 -7.92
CA SER A 23 7.64 6.40 -8.30
C SER A 23 7.91 7.90 -8.16
N LYS A 24 7.30 8.71 -9.04
CA LYS A 24 7.34 10.17 -8.92
C LYS A 24 6.71 10.71 -7.64
N PHE A 25 5.92 9.87 -6.96
CA PHE A 25 5.27 10.18 -5.68
C PHE A 25 5.95 9.52 -4.49
N GLU A 26 7.09 8.86 -4.67
CA GLU A 26 7.92 8.41 -3.53
C GLU A 26 8.35 9.61 -2.67
N ILE A 27 8.64 10.74 -3.31
CA ILE A 27 8.90 12.02 -2.65
C ILE A 27 7.81 12.98 -3.07
N LEU A 28 7.06 13.53 -2.10
CA LEU A 28 5.94 14.40 -2.41
C LEU A 28 6.41 15.78 -2.89
N PRO A 29 6.04 16.24 -4.09
CA PRO A 29 6.47 17.55 -4.60
C PRO A 29 5.74 18.74 -3.94
N PHE A 30 4.63 18.49 -3.25
CA PHE A 30 3.76 19.46 -2.58
C PHE A 30 3.09 18.84 -1.35
N PRO A 31 2.58 19.64 -0.39
CA PRO A 31 1.80 19.12 0.73
C PRO A 31 0.51 18.46 0.22
N ALA A 32 0.21 17.27 0.71
CA ALA A 32 -0.90 16.47 0.20
C ALA A 32 -1.57 15.62 1.29
N VAL A 33 -2.87 15.37 1.09
CA VAL A 33 -3.57 14.27 1.74
C VAL A 33 -3.31 13.00 0.95
N VAL A 34 -2.76 11.98 1.61
CA VAL A 34 -2.50 10.67 1.02
C VAL A 34 -3.49 9.68 1.61
N ARG A 35 -4.10 8.86 0.76
CA ARG A 35 -4.99 7.76 1.16
C ARG A 35 -4.57 6.49 0.47
N ILE A 36 -4.57 5.40 1.22
CA ILE A 36 -4.14 4.10 0.73
C ILE A 36 -5.30 3.14 0.79
N PHE A 37 -5.47 2.45 -0.31
CA PHE A 37 -6.41 1.37 -0.46
C PHE A 37 -5.66 0.14 -0.93
N GLY A 38 -6.00 -1.03 -0.42
CA GLY A 38 -5.32 -2.26 -0.78
C GLY A 38 -6.22 -3.46 -0.70
N THR A 39 -6.02 -4.40 -1.60
CA THR A 39 -6.65 -5.71 -1.61
C THR A 39 -5.64 -6.77 -1.99
N GLN A 40 -5.82 -7.98 -1.48
CA GLN A 40 -5.11 -9.16 -1.95
C GLN A 40 -6.08 -10.13 -2.63
N THR A 41 -5.58 -10.92 -3.56
CA THR A 41 -6.35 -11.89 -4.33
C THR A 41 -5.85 -13.30 -4.05
N GLY A 42 -6.76 -14.23 -3.73
CA GLY A 42 -6.46 -15.67 -3.71
C GLY A 42 -7.25 -16.48 -2.67
N ALA A 43 -7.36 -17.80 -2.91
CA ALA A 43 -7.94 -18.77 -1.98
C ALA A 43 -6.95 -19.24 -0.90
N ASP A 44 -5.65 -19.15 -1.18
CA ASP A 44 -4.54 -19.47 -0.27
C ASP A 44 -3.91 -18.15 0.21
N VAL A 45 -4.58 -17.53 1.17
CA VAL A 45 -4.31 -16.17 1.61
C VAL A 45 -3.04 -16.12 2.44
N GLY A 46 -1.93 -15.73 1.83
CA GLY A 46 -0.76 -15.35 2.58
C GLY A 46 -1.09 -14.22 3.56
N THR A 47 -0.50 -14.22 4.75
CA THR A 47 -0.71 -13.13 5.71
C THR A 47 0.08 -11.91 5.23
N LEU A 48 -0.57 -11.09 4.41
CA LEU A 48 0.01 -9.86 3.87
C LEU A 48 -0.32 -8.70 4.80
N THR A 49 0.73 -8.13 5.39
CA THR A 49 0.64 -6.92 6.21
C THR A 49 1.29 -5.74 5.50
N MET A 50 0.81 -4.54 5.82
CA MET A 50 1.28 -3.28 5.26
C MET A 50 1.66 -2.32 6.38
N ASP A 51 2.86 -1.74 6.24
CA ASP A 51 3.28 -0.58 7.02
C ASP A 51 3.31 0.64 6.08
N PHE A 52 2.82 1.78 6.56
CA PHE A 52 2.87 3.04 5.83
C PHE A 52 3.50 4.13 6.67
N THR A 53 4.51 4.79 6.11
CA THR A 53 5.15 5.95 6.70
C THR A 53 5.18 7.13 5.76
N MET A 54 5.10 8.33 6.34
CA MET A 54 5.23 9.62 5.65
C MET A 54 6.31 10.43 6.36
N GLY A 55 7.48 10.58 5.72
CA GLY A 55 8.65 11.15 6.37
C GLY A 55 9.07 10.31 7.58
N ASN A 56 8.98 10.88 8.78
CA ASN A 56 9.29 10.20 10.03
C ASN A 56 8.05 9.69 10.78
N GLN A 57 6.85 9.93 10.26
CA GLN A 57 5.60 9.54 10.90
C GLN A 57 5.14 8.17 10.41
N ILE A 58 4.78 7.29 11.35
CA ILE A 58 4.13 6.01 11.06
C ILE A 58 2.63 6.25 11.07
N GLU A 59 1.97 5.97 9.95
CA GLU A 59 0.54 6.14 9.76
C GLU A 59 -0.22 4.82 9.85
N ILE A 60 0.43 3.74 9.40
CA ILE A 60 -0.11 2.38 9.43
C ILE A 60 1.02 1.47 9.90
N ASP A 61 0.74 0.62 10.88
CA ASP A 61 1.69 -0.35 11.44
C ASP A 61 1.04 -1.73 11.40
N GLY A 62 1.55 -2.61 10.53
CA GLY A 62 1.13 -4.00 10.42
C GLY A 62 -0.32 -4.23 10.02
N ALA A 63 -0.95 -3.34 9.24
CA ALA A 63 -2.35 -3.52 8.84
C ALA A 63 -2.51 -4.73 7.92
N ALA A 64 -3.44 -5.62 8.25
CA ALA A 64 -3.81 -6.74 7.39
C ALA A 64 -4.52 -6.23 6.13
N ILE A 65 -4.09 -6.70 4.96
CA ILE A 65 -4.73 -6.34 3.69
C ILE A 65 -5.96 -7.22 3.48
N PRO A 66 -7.15 -6.64 3.20
CA PRO A 66 -8.37 -7.41 2.99
C PRO A 66 -8.27 -8.28 1.75
N THR A 67 -8.79 -9.49 1.86
CA THR A 67 -8.81 -10.46 0.76
C THR A 67 -10.11 -10.36 -0.02
N GLU A 68 -9.97 -10.29 -1.34
CA GLU A 68 -11.09 -10.23 -2.27
C GLU A 68 -10.95 -11.29 -3.36
N ALA A 69 -12.06 -11.58 -4.03
CA ALA A 69 -12.05 -12.49 -5.16
C ALA A 69 -11.20 -11.92 -6.31
N ALA A 70 -10.67 -12.82 -7.15
CA ALA A 70 -9.77 -12.42 -8.22
C ALA A 70 -10.39 -11.39 -9.16
N GLY A 71 -9.65 -10.32 -9.43
CA GLY A 71 -10.10 -9.24 -10.30
C GLY A 71 -10.86 -8.12 -9.60
N ILE A 72 -11.20 -8.25 -8.31
CA ILE A 72 -12.00 -7.27 -7.56
C ILE A 72 -11.11 -6.28 -6.80
N GLY A 73 -11.56 -5.01 -6.72
CA GLY A 73 -10.93 -3.96 -5.93
C GLY A 73 -9.56 -3.46 -6.44
N PRO A 74 -8.90 -2.55 -5.71
CA PRO A 74 -9.37 -1.90 -4.48
C PRO A 74 -10.47 -0.86 -4.75
N TYR A 75 -11.45 -0.78 -3.86
CA TYR A 75 -12.59 0.15 -3.93
C TYR A 75 -12.49 1.13 -2.76
N ASP A 76 -12.77 2.40 -3.04
CA ASP A 76 -12.52 3.50 -2.10
C ASP A 76 -13.39 3.42 -0.83
N ASN A 77 -14.53 2.74 -0.89
CA ASN A 77 -15.50 2.60 0.20
C ASN A 77 -15.30 1.35 1.07
N GLN A 78 -14.49 0.38 0.63
CA GLN A 78 -14.38 -0.94 1.28
C GLN A 78 -12.94 -1.31 1.65
N HIS A 79 -11.97 -0.83 0.86
CA HIS A 79 -10.59 -1.30 0.93
C HIS A 79 -9.62 -0.24 1.46
N GLY A 80 -10.14 0.73 2.23
CA GLY A 80 -9.33 1.78 2.84
C GLY A 80 -8.49 1.21 3.98
N LEU A 81 -7.17 1.36 3.87
CA LEU A 81 -6.21 0.90 4.89
C LEU A 81 -5.80 2.03 5.83
N GLY A 82 -5.77 3.25 5.33
CA GLY A 82 -5.41 4.43 6.11
C GLY A 82 -4.87 5.55 5.24
N GLY A 83 -4.33 6.57 5.89
CA GLY A 83 -3.79 7.74 5.22
C GLY A 83 -3.74 8.94 6.14
N GLY A 84 -3.04 9.98 5.71
CA GLY A 84 -2.83 11.18 6.50
C GLY A 84 -2.44 12.38 5.65
N VAL A 85 -1.99 13.43 6.34
CA VAL A 85 -1.50 14.66 5.72
C VAL A 85 0.02 14.66 5.77
N SER A 86 0.65 14.83 4.63
CA SER A 86 2.10 14.86 4.53
C SER A 86 2.58 16.20 3.98
N ALA A 87 3.74 16.63 4.46
CA ALA A 87 4.38 17.86 4.04
C ALA A 87 5.06 17.69 2.68
N ARG A 88 5.47 18.82 2.12
CA ARG A 88 6.29 18.82 0.91
C ARG A 88 7.65 18.17 1.20
N HIS A 89 8.12 17.37 0.24
CA HIS A 89 9.38 16.61 0.25
C HIS A 89 9.45 15.45 1.25
N ASP A 90 8.36 15.16 1.93
CA ASP A 90 8.27 13.92 2.71
C ASP A 90 8.37 12.72 1.78
N ARG A 91 9.09 11.71 2.26
CA ARG A 91 9.18 10.41 1.60
C ARG A 91 8.01 9.55 2.02
N LEU A 92 7.24 9.07 1.06
CA LEU A 92 6.23 8.04 1.27
C LEU A 92 6.89 6.67 1.18
N GLN A 93 6.76 5.87 2.24
CA GLN A 93 7.23 4.49 2.22
C GLN A 93 6.06 3.56 2.52
N LEU A 94 5.81 2.66 1.59
CA LEU A 94 4.79 1.63 1.75
C LEU A 94 5.46 0.27 1.73
N LYS A 95 5.63 -0.29 2.91
CA LYS A 95 6.30 -1.57 3.10
C LYS A 95 5.24 -2.66 3.14
N LEU A 96 5.50 -3.74 2.42
CA LEU A 96 4.65 -4.94 2.42
C LEU A 96 5.44 -6.11 2.94
N MET A 97 4.78 -6.95 3.74
CA MET A 97 5.37 -8.18 4.24
C MET A 97 4.40 -9.34 4.02
N ASN A 98 4.86 -10.37 3.31
CA ASN A 98 4.16 -11.63 3.22
C ASN A 98 4.75 -12.59 4.26
N ALA A 99 4.04 -12.77 5.37
CA ALA A 99 4.45 -13.65 6.45
C ALA A 99 4.12 -15.14 6.19
N ASP A 100 3.48 -15.46 5.05
CA ASP A 100 3.19 -16.84 4.69
C ASP A 100 4.48 -17.61 4.37
N GLY A 101 4.55 -18.88 4.79
CA GLY A 101 5.72 -19.73 4.56
C GLY A 101 5.73 -20.45 3.21
N SER A 102 4.65 -20.37 2.42
CA SER A 102 4.43 -21.23 1.25
C SER A 102 3.83 -20.53 0.03
N ASN A 103 2.93 -19.57 0.23
CA ASN A 103 2.12 -18.97 -0.83
C ASN A 103 2.56 -17.55 -1.14
N ALA A 104 2.73 -17.26 -2.43
CA ALA A 104 2.89 -15.89 -2.89
C ALA A 104 1.55 -15.15 -2.80
N ALA A 105 1.57 -13.91 -2.33
CA ALA A 105 0.38 -13.07 -2.24
C ALA A 105 0.31 -12.11 -3.44
N LEU A 106 -0.75 -12.20 -4.24
CA LEU A 106 -1.07 -11.21 -5.26
C LEU A 106 -1.77 -10.04 -4.59
N TYR A 107 -1.24 -8.84 -4.76
CA TYR A 107 -1.77 -7.64 -4.13
C TYR A 107 -2.01 -6.53 -5.15
N ARG A 108 -2.99 -5.69 -4.82
CA ARG A 108 -3.35 -4.49 -5.57
C ARG A 108 -3.45 -3.33 -4.60
N VAL A 109 -2.69 -2.28 -4.84
CA VAL A 109 -2.69 -1.08 -4.01
C VAL A 109 -3.04 0.11 -4.87
N LYS A 110 -3.90 0.97 -4.34
CA LYS A 110 -4.23 2.29 -4.88
C LYS A 110 -3.81 3.34 -3.87
N VAL A 111 -3.00 4.29 -4.29
CA VAL A 111 -2.61 5.45 -3.50
C VAL A 111 -3.21 6.69 -4.14
N ASP A 112 -4.13 7.33 -3.44
CA ASP A 112 -4.72 8.60 -3.85
C ASP A 112 -4.00 9.75 -3.17
N ILE A 113 -3.53 10.71 -3.98
CA ILE A 113 -2.78 11.87 -3.50
C ILE A 113 -3.55 13.13 -3.92
N ARG A 114 -3.94 13.93 -2.92
CA ARG A 114 -4.69 15.16 -3.13
C ARG A 114 -3.89 16.35 -2.58
N PRO A 115 -3.53 17.35 -3.41
CA PRO A 115 -2.93 18.58 -2.93
C PRO A 115 -3.82 19.27 -1.90
N ILE A 116 -3.20 19.89 -0.90
CA ILE A 116 -3.85 20.76 0.10
C ILE A 116 -3.75 22.21 -0.33
#